data_AF-A0A846GC23-F1
#
_entry.id   AF-A0A846GC23-F1
#
_cell.length_a   1.000
_cell.length_b   1.000
_cell.length_c   1.000
_cell.angle_alpha   90.00
_cell.angle_beta   90.00
_cell.angle_gamma   90.00
#
_symmetry.space_group_name_H-M   'P 1'
#
loop_
_entity.id
_entity.type
_entity.pdbx_description
1 polymer ?
#
loop_
_entity_poly.entity_id
_entity_poly.type
_entity_poly.pdbx_seq_one_letter_code
_entity_poly.pdbx_strand_id
1 'polypeptide(L)'
;MVSQLESENKSTIIYPESDGKPMADHTKQFRWITLIHGNLSWLFANDEMVFVAGDLLWYPVEGNPKITQAPDVMVIFGVPKGDRGSYKQWEENNIAPQVVFDILSPSNTQKDRFSHRRGD
;
A
#
# COMPACT_ATOMS: atom_id res chain seq x y z
N MET A 1 35.89 -32.28 18.23
CA MET A 1 35.54 -31.46 17.05
C MET A 1 34.20 -30.84 17.36
N VAL A 2 34.15 -29.53 17.59
CA VAL A 2 32.92 -28.82 17.97
C VAL A 2 32.51 -28.00 16.75
N SER A 3 31.54 -28.46 15.99
CA SER A 3 30.87 -27.63 14.99
C SER A 3 29.73 -26.91 15.70
N GLN A 4 30.00 -25.68 16.15
CA GLN A 4 28.97 -24.77 16.63
C GLN A 4 27.95 -24.56 15.50
N LEU A 5 26.69 -24.86 15.81
CA LEU A 5 25.55 -24.43 15.02
C LEU A 5 25.53 -22.90 15.08
N GLU A 6 25.89 -22.26 13.96
CA GLU A 6 25.60 -20.85 13.73
C GLU A 6 24.08 -20.73 13.62
N SER A 7 23.40 -20.51 14.74
CA SER A 7 22.04 -19.99 14.70
C SER A 7 22.15 -18.53 14.26
N GLU A 8 22.03 -18.29 12.95
CA GLU A 8 21.81 -16.95 12.42
C GLU A 8 20.57 -16.38 13.11
N ASN A 9 20.80 -15.45 14.04
CA ASN A 9 19.76 -14.58 14.59
C ASN A 9 19.31 -13.65 13.46
N LYS A 10 18.55 -14.16 12.49
CA LYS A 10 17.78 -13.33 11.57
C LYS A 10 16.72 -12.65 12.42
N SER A 11 17.00 -11.42 12.83
CA SER A 11 15.94 -10.55 13.32
C SER A 11 14.88 -10.46 12.23
N THR A 12 13.67 -10.94 12.52
CA THR A 12 12.54 -10.82 11.59
C THR A 12 12.33 -9.34 11.31
N ILE A 13 12.50 -8.93 10.05
CA ILE A 13 12.21 -7.56 9.62
C ILE A 13 10.71 -7.34 9.78
N ILE A 14 10.34 -6.31 10.55
CA ILE A 14 8.95 -5.92 10.77
C ILE A 14 8.55 -4.92 9.69
N TYR A 15 7.44 -5.20 9.02
CA TYR A 15 6.76 -4.27 8.13
C TYR A 15 5.54 -3.71 8.85
N PRO A 16 5.54 -2.42 9.22
CA PRO A 16 4.38 -1.80 9.85
C PRO A 16 3.12 -1.89 8.98
N GLU A 17 1.97 -1.84 9.63
CA GLU A 17 0.66 -1.78 8.96
C GLU A 17 0.08 -0.36 8.93
N SER A 18 0.75 0.60 9.59
CA SER A 18 0.38 2.00 9.65
C SER A 18 1.63 2.88 9.73
N ASP A 19 1.58 4.06 9.11
CA ASP A 19 2.60 5.10 9.23
C ASP A 19 2.29 6.11 10.36
N GLY A 20 1.22 5.87 11.13
CA GLY A 20 0.76 6.71 12.22
C GLY A 20 0.04 8.01 11.78
N LYS A 21 -0.17 8.22 10.48
CA LYS A 21 -0.91 9.37 9.96
C LYS A 21 -2.40 9.07 9.84
N PRO A 22 -3.26 10.10 9.85
CA PRO A 22 -4.68 9.91 9.55
C PRO A 22 -4.88 9.58 8.06
N MET A 23 -5.91 8.79 7.76
CA MET A 23 -6.34 8.51 6.37
C MET A 23 -6.64 9.78 5.54
N ALA A 24 -7.09 10.85 6.21
CA ALA A 24 -7.47 12.08 5.52
C ALA A 24 -7.27 13.31 6.43
N ASP A 25 -6.91 14.43 5.82
CA ASP A 25 -6.70 15.72 6.49
C ASP A 25 -8.00 16.45 6.79
N HIS A 26 -9.04 16.24 5.97
CA HIS A 26 -10.35 16.88 6.15
C HIS A 26 -11.51 16.13 5.49
N THR A 27 -12.73 16.54 5.82
CA THR A 27 -13.99 15.90 5.39
C THR A 27 -14.15 15.78 3.87
N LYS A 28 -13.76 16.81 3.10
CA LYS A 28 -13.83 16.72 1.62
C LYS A 28 -12.88 15.67 1.04
N GLN A 29 -11.66 15.50 1.58
CA GLN A 29 -10.69 14.53 1.09
C GLN A 29 -11.21 13.13 1.44
N PHE A 30 -11.57 12.90 2.70
CA PHE A 30 -12.20 11.66 3.16
C PHE A 30 -13.39 11.25 2.27
N ARG A 31 -14.28 12.21 1.96
CA ARG A 31 -15.44 11.96 1.08
C ARG A 31 -15.02 11.49 -0.31
N TRP A 32 -13.98 12.08 -0.89
CA TRP A 32 -13.52 11.68 -2.22
C TRP A 32 -12.79 10.34 -2.20
N ILE A 33 -11.96 10.07 -1.19
CA ILE A 33 -11.31 8.76 -1.00
C ILE A 33 -12.37 7.67 -0.92
N THR A 34 -13.36 7.84 -0.04
CA THR A 34 -14.43 6.84 0.16
C THR A 34 -15.31 6.68 -1.07
N LEU A 35 -15.64 7.75 -1.79
CA LEU A 35 -16.39 7.68 -3.05
C LEU A 35 -15.62 6.90 -4.12
N ILE A 36 -14.34 7.22 -4.34
CA ILE A 36 -13.54 6.56 -5.38
C ILE A 36 -13.33 5.09 -5.04
N HIS A 37 -12.90 4.79 -3.80
CA HIS A 37 -12.75 3.43 -3.31
C HIS A 37 -14.05 2.63 -3.48
N GLY A 38 -15.17 3.17 -2.98
CA GLY A 38 -16.47 2.48 -3.03
C GLY A 38 -16.95 2.21 -4.46
N ASN A 39 -16.81 3.18 -5.36
CA ASN A 39 -17.22 3.00 -6.76
C ASN A 39 -16.31 2.01 -7.51
N LEU A 40 -15.01 2.00 -7.26
CA LEU A 40 -14.09 1.01 -7.86
C LEU A 40 -14.35 -0.39 -7.30
N SER A 41 -14.53 -0.53 -5.99
CA SER A 41 -14.91 -1.80 -5.37
C SER A 41 -16.24 -2.32 -5.91
N TRP A 42 -17.21 -1.44 -6.18
CA TRP A 42 -18.47 -1.81 -6.82
C TRP A 42 -18.30 -2.17 -8.29
N LEU A 43 -17.53 -1.40 -9.06
CA LEU A 43 -17.24 -1.66 -10.47
C LEU A 43 -16.64 -3.06 -10.68
N PHE A 44 -15.76 -3.49 -9.78
CA PHE A 44 -15.09 -4.79 -9.82
C PHE A 44 -15.69 -5.80 -8.83
N ALA A 45 -16.95 -5.63 -8.41
CA ALA A 45 -17.56 -6.51 -7.40
C ALA A 45 -17.60 -7.98 -7.82
N ASN A 46 -17.82 -8.24 -9.11
CA ASN A 46 -17.94 -9.60 -9.68
C ASN A 46 -16.61 -10.19 -10.18
N ASP A 47 -15.50 -9.45 -10.05
CA ASP A 47 -14.17 -9.95 -10.38
C ASP A 47 -13.39 -10.20 -9.09
N GLU A 48 -13.30 -11.48 -8.69
CA GLU A 48 -12.59 -11.90 -7.49
C GLU A 48 -11.08 -11.62 -7.56
N MET A 49 -10.53 -11.45 -8.77
CA MET A 49 -9.11 -11.21 -9.04
C MET A 49 -8.76 -9.73 -9.19
N VAL A 50 -9.65 -8.83 -8.79
CA VAL A 50 -9.35 -7.39 -8.68
C VAL A 50 -9.49 -6.95 -7.23
N PHE A 51 -8.34 -6.63 -6.64
CA PHE A 51 -8.22 -6.08 -5.31
C PHE A 51 -8.22 -4.54 -5.39
N VAL A 52 -9.14 -3.92 -4.66
CA VAL A 52 -9.23 -2.47 -4.49
C VAL A 52 -8.96 -2.20 -3.01
N ALA A 53 -7.99 -1.34 -2.73
CA ALA A 53 -7.61 -0.97 -1.37
C ALA A 53 -7.70 0.55 -1.19
N GLY A 54 -8.04 0.99 0.02
CA GLY A 54 -7.92 2.39 0.43
C GLY A 54 -7.02 2.48 1.65
N ASP A 55 -6.15 3.50 1.69
CA ASP A 55 -5.26 3.80 2.83
C ASP A 55 -4.42 2.61 3.31
N LEU A 56 -3.90 1.81 2.38
CA LEU A 56 -3.13 0.61 2.66
C LEU A 56 -1.64 0.83 2.34
N LEU A 57 -0.75 0.58 3.30
CA LEU A 57 0.69 0.65 3.06
C LEU A 57 1.13 -0.38 2.01
N TRP A 58 1.79 0.09 0.95
CA TRP A 58 2.40 -0.72 -0.08
C TRP A 58 3.92 -0.78 0.08
N TYR A 59 4.46 -2.00 0.18
CA TYR A 59 5.89 -2.30 0.17
C TYR A 59 6.29 -2.96 -1.16
N PRO A 60 6.99 -2.25 -2.07
CA PRO A 60 7.43 -2.82 -3.34
C PRO A 60 8.70 -3.67 -3.24
N VAL A 61 9.51 -3.55 -2.17
CA VAL A 61 10.81 -4.20 -2.03
C VAL A 61 10.91 -4.99 -0.72
N GLU A 62 11.09 -6.31 -0.84
CA GLU A 62 11.37 -7.18 0.31
C GLU A 62 12.75 -6.85 0.91
N GLY A 63 12.83 -6.90 2.22
CA GLY A 63 14.02 -6.60 3.04
C GLY A 63 14.18 -5.12 3.40
N ASN A 64 13.38 -4.21 2.84
CA ASN A 64 13.54 -2.77 3.07
C ASN A 64 12.21 -2.07 3.41
N PRO A 65 11.78 -2.07 4.68
CA PRO A 65 10.52 -1.45 5.11
C PRO A 65 10.54 0.10 5.01
N LYS A 66 11.67 0.72 4.67
CA LYS A 66 11.74 2.17 4.41
C LYS A 66 11.26 2.53 3.00
N ILE A 67 11.28 1.59 2.07
CA ILE A 67 10.69 1.77 0.75
C ILE A 67 9.22 1.38 0.85
N THR A 68 8.38 2.37 1.11
CA THR A 68 6.94 2.18 1.29
C THR A 68 6.17 3.39 0.78
N GLN A 69 4.93 3.18 0.36
CA GLN A 69 4.00 4.20 -0.08
C GLN A 69 2.62 3.93 0.49
N ALA A 70 1.83 4.98 0.70
CA ALA A 70 0.45 4.87 1.16
C ALA A 70 -0.48 5.65 0.21
N PRO A 71 -0.77 5.14 -0.99
CA PRO A 71 -1.74 5.81 -1.86
C PRO A 71 -3.14 5.79 -1.24
N ASP A 72 -3.92 6.85 -1.43
CA ASP A 72 -5.25 6.94 -0.86
C ASP A 72 -6.17 5.81 -1.39
N VAL A 73 -6.03 5.46 -2.67
CA VAL A 73 -6.72 4.31 -3.29
C VAL A 73 -5.79 3.59 -4.27
N MET A 74 -5.81 2.26 -4.25
CA MET A 74 -5.08 1.40 -5.18
C MET A 74 -6.03 0.41 -5.87
N VAL A 75 -5.75 0.09 -7.14
CA VAL A 75 -6.37 -1.02 -7.87
C VAL A 75 -5.28 -1.96 -8.37
N ILE A 76 -5.46 -3.24 -8.04
CA ILE A 76 -4.52 -4.31 -8.34
C ILE A 76 -5.27 -5.41 -9.10
N PHE A 77 -4.87 -5.66 -10.33
CA PHE A 77 -5.40 -6.74 -11.17
C PHE A 77 -4.58 -8.01 -10.99
N GLY A 78 -5.25 -9.17 -10.99
CA GLY A 78 -4.62 -10.47 -10.81
C GLY A 78 -4.31 -10.83 -9.35
N VAL A 79 -4.81 -10.04 -8.40
CA VAL A 79 -4.69 -10.30 -6.96
C VAL A 79 -6.07 -10.49 -6.35
N PRO A 80 -6.30 -11.58 -5.60
CA PRO A 80 -7.61 -11.84 -5.04
C PRO A 80 -8.00 -10.81 -3.97
N LYS A 81 -9.32 -10.59 -3.84
CA LYS A 81 -9.89 -9.82 -2.72
C LYS A 81 -9.55 -10.48 -1.37
N GLY A 82 -9.57 -9.69 -0.30
CA GLY A 82 -9.33 -10.16 1.07
C GLY A 82 -8.66 -9.10 1.95
N ASP A 83 -8.80 -9.23 3.26
CA ASP A 83 -8.24 -8.27 4.20
C ASP A 83 -6.75 -8.53 4.44
N ARG A 84 -5.98 -7.45 4.58
CA ARG A 84 -4.56 -7.47 4.91
C ARG A 84 -4.16 -6.15 5.54
N GLY A 85 -3.21 -6.18 6.48
CA GLY A 85 -2.74 -4.97 7.16
C GLY A 85 -1.76 -4.14 6.34
N SER A 86 -1.09 -4.74 5.36
CA SER A 86 -0.27 -4.04 4.35
C SER A 86 -0.24 -4.84 3.05
N TYR A 87 0.04 -4.16 1.95
CA TYR A 87 0.26 -4.75 0.63
C TYR A 87 1.76 -4.96 0.40
N LYS A 88 2.23 -6.18 0.61
CA LYS A 88 3.63 -6.55 0.36
C LYS A 88 3.74 -7.24 -0.98
N GLN A 89 4.37 -6.58 -1.94
CA GLN A 89 4.34 -7.00 -3.33
C GLN A 89 4.87 -8.43 -3.55
N TRP A 90 5.88 -8.87 -2.79
CA TRP A 90 6.44 -10.23 -2.88
C TRP A 90 5.49 -11.33 -2.37
N GLU A 91 4.57 -11.01 -1.45
CA GLU A 91 3.51 -11.93 -0.99
C GLU A 91 2.39 -12.04 -2.05
N GLU A 92 2.34 -11.11 -3.01
CA GLU A 92 1.28 -10.93 -4.00
C GLU A 92 1.78 -11.23 -5.42
N ASN A 93 2.60 -12.28 -5.57
CA ASN A 93 3.22 -12.71 -6.85
C ASN A 93 4.02 -11.62 -7.57
N ASN A 94 4.58 -10.67 -6.82
CA ASN A 94 5.30 -9.50 -7.33
C ASN A 94 4.45 -8.55 -8.20
N ILE A 95 3.13 -8.58 -8.04
CA ILE A 95 2.23 -7.66 -8.74
C ILE A 95 2.21 -6.31 -8.03
N ALA A 96 2.63 -5.24 -8.71
CA ALA A 96 2.48 -3.87 -8.22
C ALA A 96 1.05 -3.35 -8.50
N PRO A 97 0.51 -2.40 -7.72
CA PRO A 97 -0.70 -1.68 -8.09
C PRO A 97 -0.57 -1.01 -9.47
N GLN A 98 -1.52 -1.28 -10.37
CA GLN A 98 -1.52 -0.70 -11.72
C GLN A 98 -2.17 0.68 -11.77
N VAL A 99 -3.06 0.97 -10.82
CA VAL A 99 -3.71 2.27 -10.69
C VAL A 99 -3.61 2.73 -9.25
N VAL A 100 -3.17 3.97 -9.06
CA VAL A 100 -3.12 4.61 -7.75
C VAL A 100 -3.74 6.01 -7.83
N PHE A 101 -4.47 6.39 -6.80
CA PHE A 101 -5.01 7.73 -6.61
C PHE A 101 -4.46 8.31 -5.31
N ASP A 102 -3.99 9.56 -5.35
CA ASP A 102 -3.96 10.38 -4.13
C ASP A 102 -4.73 11.68 -4.35
N ILE A 103 -5.65 11.94 -3.45
CA ILE A 103 -6.65 12.99 -3.41
C ILE A 103 -6.05 14.19 -2.69
N LEU A 104 -6.09 15.34 -3.34
CA LEU A 104 -5.49 16.55 -2.79
C LEU A 104 -6.29 17.09 -1.60
N SER A 105 -5.55 17.49 -0.58
CA SER A 105 -6.00 18.32 0.54
C SER A 105 -5.29 19.69 0.49
N PRO A 106 -5.82 20.74 1.14
CA PRO A 106 -5.15 22.03 1.28
C PRO A 106 -3.77 21.96 1.95
N SER A 107 -3.53 20.95 2.79
CA SER A 107 -2.27 20.71 3.50
C SER A 107 -1.23 19.95 2.68
N ASN A 108 -1.62 19.33 1.57
CA ASN A 108 -0.72 18.51 0.75
C ASN A 108 -0.53 19.15 -0.64
N THR A 109 0.63 19.78 -0.84
CA THR A 109 0.89 20.58 -2.06
C THR A 109 1.42 19.69 -3.20
N GLN A 110 1.14 20.04 -4.46
CA GLN A 110 1.66 19.29 -5.63
C GLN A 110 3.18 19.03 -5.60
N LYS A 111 3.95 19.93 -4.99
CA LYS A 111 5.42 19.85 -4.92
C LYS A 111 5.92 18.67 -4.08
N ASP A 112 5.21 18.33 -3.01
CA ASP A 112 5.55 17.20 -2.13
C ASP A 112 5.28 15.85 -2.80
N ARG A 113 4.42 15.80 -3.82
CA ARG A 113 4.04 14.55 -4.52
C ARG A 113 4.96 14.19 -5.69
N PHE A 114 5.68 15.14 -6.28
CA PHE A 114 6.62 14.83 -7.36
C PHE A 114 7.85 14.04 -6.88
N SER A 115 8.25 14.21 -5.62
CA SER A 115 9.30 13.40 -5.00
C SER A 115 8.83 11.98 -4.70
N HIS A 116 7.58 11.80 -4.27
CA HIS A 116 7.02 10.47 -4.00
C HIS A 116 6.73 9.65 -5.27
N ARG A 117 6.53 10.31 -6.43
CA ARG A 117 6.15 9.63 -7.69
C ARG A 117 7.31 9.30 -8.62
N ARG A 118 8.52 9.78 -8.32
CA ARG A 118 9.73 9.44 -9.06
C ARG A 118 10.42 8.33 -8.30
N GLY A 119 10.43 7.13 -8.88
CA GLY A 119 11.20 5.99 -8.37
C GLY A 119 12.68 6.13 -8.74
N ASP A 120 13.27 7.29 -8.45
CA ASP A 120 14.65 7.66 -8.78
C ASP A 120 15.54 7.53 -7.52
#